data_AF-A0AAD6TSM5-F1
#
_entry.id   AF-A0AAD6TSM5-F1
#
_cell.length_a   1.000
_cell.length_b   1.000
_cell.length_c   1.000
_cell.angle_alpha   90.00
_cell.angle_beta   90.00
_cell.angle_gamma   90.00
#
_symmetry.space_group_name_H-M   'P 1'
#
loop_
_entity.id
_entity.type
_entity.pdbx_description
1 polymer ?
#
loop_
_entity_poly.entity_id
_entity_poly.type
_entity_poly.pdbx_seq_one_letter_code
_entity_poly.pdbx_strand_id
1 'polypeptide(L)'
;MPDTASSSTPAAPAPVSLPPEMMAAFAAFATMFAQQQNQPALPPPPPVVPPFTGSDATTEFGGKSLPALFPSIESKIILDIVSHTFTPLDLPRLLSPLAARQDYVAPPSSAPSTEHALALKHFPSFHALLRPLLKYFEVLGAFAASSGKPWEVFAITRSLSDYVSHLTELHQQYKWSAVVIYHVEFHTVRLWDMKAGNYSGWARPDHNLLSRIVYMHPLPLPSSNPHSTAKVSSAKTKKVSSLPVEQQVCYDWNNGICKSSPCPSKRRHVCRSCEGDHASTACPKKT
;
A
#
# COMPACT_ATOMS: atom_id res chain seq x y z
N MET A 1 63.35 5.76 -10.65
CA MET A 1 63.70 5.54 -9.23
C MET A 1 62.56 4.73 -8.61
N PRO A 2 62.76 3.46 -8.28
CA PRO A 2 61.78 2.66 -7.54
C PRO A 2 62.21 2.52 -6.07
N ASP A 3 61.38 2.96 -5.13
CA ASP A 3 61.60 2.75 -3.71
C ASP A 3 61.07 1.39 -3.26
N THR A 4 62.00 0.55 -2.81
CA THR A 4 61.80 -0.72 -2.12
C THR A 4 61.45 -0.47 -0.64
N ALA A 5 60.30 -0.97 -0.18
CA ALA A 5 59.95 -0.99 1.24
C ALA A 5 60.11 -2.41 1.81
N SER A 6 61.07 -2.54 2.74
CA SER A 6 61.41 -3.76 3.49
C SER A 6 60.33 -4.17 4.49
N SER A 7 60.02 -5.47 4.51
CA SER A 7 59.19 -6.13 5.53
C SER A 7 60.10 -6.61 6.68
N SER A 8 59.83 -6.15 7.92
CA SER A 8 60.46 -6.65 9.13
C SER A 8 59.48 -7.52 9.93
N THR A 9 59.81 -8.80 10.08
CA THR A 9 59.06 -9.78 10.87
C THR A 9 59.44 -9.66 12.36
N PRO A 10 58.48 -9.50 13.30
CA PRO A 10 58.78 -9.49 14.73
C PRO A 10 58.96 -10.91 15.28
N ALA A 11 59.99 -11.08 16.12
CA ALA A 11 60.34 -12.32 16.79
C ALA A 11 59.28 -12.73 17.85
N ALA A 12 59.01 -14.03 17.93
CA ALA A 12 58.05 -14.60 18.86
C ALA A 12 58.56 -14.59 20.32
N PRO A 13 57.72 -14.24 21.31
CA PRO A 13 58.09 -14.26 22.73
C PRO A 13 58.11 -15.69 23.29
N ALA A 14 59.06 -15.94 24.21
CA ALA A 14 59.24 -17.22 24.89
C ALA A 14 58.08 -17.55 25.87
N PRO A 15 57.75 -18.84 26.07
CA PRO A 15 56.65 -19.25 26.94
C PRO A 15 56.97 -19.04 28.42
N VAL A 16 56.07 -18.35 29.12
CA VAL A 16 56.12 -18.14 30.57
C VAL A 16 55.61 -19.42 31.26
N SER A 17 56.48 -20.08 32.03
CA SER A 17 56.10 -21.24 32.84
C SER A 17 55.40 -20.80 34.12
N LEU A 18 54.14 -21.21 34.31
CA LEU A 18 53.38 -20.95 35.53
C LEU A 18 53.78 -21.94 36.65
N PRO A 19 53.78 -21.50 37.92
CA PRO A 19 54.09 -22.35 39.06
C PRO A 19 53.02 -23.43 39.27
N PRO A 20 53.41 -24.64 39.74
CA PRO A 20 52.53 -25.81 39.82
C PRO A 20 51.30 -25.63 40.72
N GLU A 21 51.33 -24.69 41.67
CA GLU A 21 50.18 -24.37 42.52
C GLU A 21 49.01 -23.72 41.77
N MET A 22 49.28 -22.86 40.77
CA MET A 22 48.22 -22.25 39.96
C MET A 22 47.54 -23.26 39.03
N MET A 23 48.27 -24.29 38.58
CA MET A 23 47.71 -25.37 37.77
C MET A 23 46.71 -26.22 38.57
N ALA A 24 46.98 -26.45 39.86
CA ALA A 24 46.08 -27.18 40.74
C ALA A 24 44.77 -26.41 41.01
N ALA A 25 44.86 -25.09 41.21
CA ALA A 25 43.68 -24.23 41.39
C ALA A 25 42.80 -24.18 40.12
N PHE A 26 43.42 -24.13 38.93
CA PHE A 26 42.69 -24.18 37.66
C PHE A 26 41.99 -25.53 37.44
N ALA A 27 42.66 -26.64 37.80
CA ALA A 27 42.08 -27.98 37.70
C ALA A 27 40.86 -28.14 38.63
N ALA A 28 40.93 -27.63 39.87
CA ALA A 28 39.82 -27.67 40.82
C ALA A 28 38.61 -26.81 40.38
N PHE A 29 38.88 -25.66 39.76
CA PHE A 29 37.83 -24.80 39.20
C PHE A 29 37.16 -25.44 37.97
N ALA A 30 37.93 -26.11 37.12
CA ALA A 30 37.42 -26.82 35.95
C ALA A 30 36.53 -28.01 36.33
N THR A 31 36.87 -28.76 37.39
CA THR A 31 36.01 -29.87 37.87
C THR A 31 34.69 -29.38 38.48
N MET A 32 34.67 -28.23 39.16
CA MET A 32 33.42 -27.65 39.66
C MET A 32 32.48 -27.21 38.52
N PHE A 33 33.01 -26.60 37.46
CA PHE A 33 32.21 -26.20 36.28
C PHE A 33 31.70 -27.40 35.47
N ALA A 34 32.52 -28.45 35.32
CA ALA A 34 32.12 -29.67 34.61
C ALA A 34 30.96 -30.41 35.31
N GLN A 35 30.88 -30.35 36.65
CA GLN A 35 29.82 -31.00 37.41
C GLN A 35 28.47 -30.25 37.33
N GLN A 36 28.48 -28.94 37.04
CA GLN A 36 27.25 -28.14 36.88
C GLN A 36 26.62 -28.29 35.48
N GLN A 37 27.40 -28.65 34.46
CA GLN A 37 26.88 -28.90 33.10
C GLN A 37 26.24 -30.28 32.90
N ASN A 38 26.36 -31.19 33.87
CA ASN A 38 25.85 -32.56 33.73
C ASN A 38 24.51 -32.81 34.44
N GLN A 39 23.79 -31.77 34.86
CA GLN A 39 22.36 -31.90 35.17
C GLN A 39 21.55 -31.82 33.87
N PRO A 40 20.75 -32.85 33.52
CA PRO A 40 19.81 -32.73 32.42
C PRO A 40 18.81 -31.62 32.75
N ALA A 41 18.91 -30.49 32.05
CA ALA A 41 17.97 -29.39 32.16
C ALA A 41 16.58 -29.92 31.78
N LEU A 42 15.68 -29.99 32.76
CA LEU A 42 14.26 -30.21 32.49
C LEU A 42 13.78 -29.10 31.54
N PRO A 43 13.09 -29.43 30.45
CA PRO A 43 12.56 -28.41 29.56
C PRO A 43 11.63 -27.48 30.36
N PRO A 44 11.71 -26.15 30.15
CA PRO A 44 10.79 -25.23 30.80
C PRO A 44 9.36 -25.64 30.45
N PRO A 45 8.41 -25.59 31.41
CA PRO A 45 7.01 -25.89 31.12
C PRO A 45 6.54 -24.96 29.99
N PRO A 46 5.74 -25.47 29.03
CA PRO A 46 5.23 -24.65 27.96
C PRO A 46 4.42 -23.48 28.56
N PRO A 47 4.53 -22.27 28.02
CA PRO A 47 3.74 -21.13 28.49
C PRO A 47 2.25 -21.48 28.36
N VAL A 48 1.55 -21.55 29.49
CA VAL A 48 0.10 -21.76 29.54
C VAL A 48 -0.54 -20.43 29.17
N VAL A 49 -1.07 -20.35 27.95
CA VAL A 49 -1.90 -19.20 27.54
C VAL A 49 -3.19 -19.26 28.36
N PRO A 50 -3.55 -18.21 29.11
CA PRO A 50 -4.77 -18.23 29.90
C PRO A 50 -5.97 -18.42 28.97
N PRO A 51 -6.91 -19.33 29.29
CA PRO A 51 -8.14 -19.43 28.52
C PRO A 51 -8.88 -18.10 28.61
N PHE A 52 -9.47 -17.66 27.48
CA PHE A 52 -10.41 -16.56 27.50
C PHE A 52 -11.66 -17.01 28.27
N THR A 53 -11.67 -16.77 29.58
CA THR A 53 -12.85 -16.96 30.41
C THR A 53 -13.81 -15.81 30.09
N GLY A 54 -14.82 -16.08 29.26
CA GLY A 54 -15.94 -15.18 29.11
C GLY A 54 -16.64 -15.11 30.47
N SER A 55 -16.43 -14.02 31.21
CA SER A 55 -17.20 -13.78 32.43
C SER A 55 -18.68 -13.70 32.05
N ASP A 56 -19.54 -14.40 32.80
CA ASP A 56 -21.01 -14.24 32.83
C ASP A 56 -21.42 -12.84 33.38
N ALA A 57 -20.67 -11.81 33.01
CA ALA A 57 -20.99 -10.42 33.29
C ALA A 57 -22.00 -9.98 32.23
N THR A 58 -23.29 -10.00 32.61
CA THR A 58 -24.36 -9.15 32.08
C THR A 58 -24.24 -8.82 30.60
N THR A 59 -24.88 -9.65 29.78
CA THR A 59 -24.96 -9.57 28.31
C THR A 59 -25.65 -8.28 27.86
N GLU A 60 -25.00 -7.11 28.01
CA GLU A 60 -25.52 -5.82 27.49
C GLU A 60 -25.77 -5.85 25.98
N PHE A 61 -25.19 -6.83 25.27
CA PHE A 61 -25.38 -7.04 23.84
C PHE A 61 -26.05 -8.37 23.48
N GLY A 62 -26.26 -9.26 24.46
CA GLY A 62 -26.91 -10.55 24.21
C GLY A 62 -28.40 -10.37 23.95
N GLY A 63 -28.89 -10.89 22.83
CA GLY A 63 -30.31 -10.85 22.48
C GLY A 63 -30.81 -9.55 21.87
N LYS A 64 -29.94 -8.55 21.62
CA LYS A 64 -30.30 -7.39 20.81
C LYS A 64 -30.47 -7.82 19.34
N SER A 65 -31.54 -7.34 18.70
CA SER A 65 -31.72 -7.52 17.26
C SER A 65 -30.65 -6.74 16.50
N LEU A 66 -30.31 -7.19 15.28
CA LEU A 66 -29.29 -6.53 14.45
C LEU A 66 -29.57 -5.02 14.24
N PRO A 67 -30.81 -4.56 13.97
CA PRO A 67 -31.12 -3.13 13.92
C PRO A 67 -30.86 -2.38 15.23
N ALA A 68 -31.05 -3.02 16.39
CA ALA A 68 -30.78 -2.40 17.69
C ALA A 68 -29.27 -2.22 17.95
N LEU A 69 -28.42 -3.03 17.31
CA LEU A 69 -26.96 -2.86 17.36
C LEU A 69 -26.47 -1.71 16.47
N PHE A 70 -27.23 -1.35 15.43
CA PHE A 70 -26.87 -0.33 14.45
C PHE A 70 -27.99 0.70 14.27
N PRO A 71 -28.37 1.46 15.32
CA PRO A 71 -29.50 2.40 15.26
C PRO A 71 -29.31 3.55 14.27
N SER A 72 -28.07 3.83 13.86
CA SER A 72 -27.75 4.85 12.86
C SER A 72 -27.90 4.38 11.40
N ILE A 73 -28.20 3.10 11.18
CA ILE A 73 -28.31 2.49 9.85
C ILE A 73 -29.76 2.07 9.64
N GLU A 74 -30.35 2.42 8.49
CA GLU A 74 -31.70 2.01 8.16
C GLU A 74 -31.82 0.47 8.13
N SER A 75 -32.90 -0.06 8.70
CA SER A 75 -33.14 -1.52 8.74
C SER A 75 -33.12 -2.16 7.35
N LYS A 76 -33.55 -1.42 6.31
CA LYS A 76 -33.47 -1.88 4.92
C LYS A 76 -32.02 -2.10 4.48
N ILE A 77 -31.12 -1.16 4.78
CA ILE A 77 -29.69 -1.28 4.43
C ILE A 77 -29.06 -2.47 5.15
N ILE A 78 -29.40 -2.68 6.42
CA ILE A 78 -28.95 -3.86 7.18
C ILE A 78 -29.42 -5.14 6.48
N LEU A 79 -30.69 -5.20 6.06
CA LEU A 79 -31.23 -6.35 5.33
C LEU A 79 -30.53 -6.56 3.98
N ASP A 80 -30.26 -5.49 3.24
CA ASP A 80 -29.55 -5.54 1.96
C ASP A 80 -28.11 -6.10 2.16
N ILE A 81 -27.44 -5.76 3.27
CA ILE A 81 -26.10 -6.28 3.60
C ILE A 81 -26.15 -7.78 3.89
N VAL A 82 -27.03 -8.22 4.80
CA VAL A 82 -27.10 -9.64 5.22
C VAL A 82 -27.65 -10.55 4.11
N SER A 83 -28.41 -9.99 3.16
CA SER A 83 -28.86 -10.70 1.95
C SER A 83 -27.84 -10.64 0.80
N HIS A 84 -26.69 -10.00 1.02
CA HIS A 84 -25.63 -9.80 0.02
C HIS A 84 -26.14 -9.17 -1.28
N THR A 85 -27.08 -8.23 -1.16
CA THR A 85 -27.60 -7.42 -2.27
C THR A 85 -27.12 -5.96 -2.22
N PHE A 86 -26.49 -5.55 -1.11
CA PHE A 86 -25.88 -4.24 -0.95
C PHE A 86 -24.62 -4.09 -1.81
N THR A 87 -24.65 -3.19 -2.79
CA THR A 87 -23.58 -3.06 -3.79
C THR A 87 -22.38 -2.26 -3.24
N PRO A 88 -21.16 -2.40 -3.81
CA PRO A 88 -20.02 -1.56 -3.42
C PRO A 88 -20.31 -0.07 -3.52
N LEU A 89 -21.13 0.37 -4.49
CA LEU A 89 -21.44 1.79 -4.69
C LEU A 89 -22.39 2.35 -3.63
N ASP A 90 -23.10 1.49 -2.91
CA ASP A 90 -23.96 1.86 -1.79
C ASP A 90 -23.19 2.12 -0.48
N LEU A 91 -21.92 1.67 -0.37
CA LEU A 91 -21.09 1.82 0.84
C LEU A 91 -21.16 3.20 1.50
N PRO A 92 -21.11 4.34 0.78
CA PRO A 92 -21.19 5.66 1.40
C PRO A 92 -22.46 5.90 2.24
N ARG A 93 -23.56 5.19 1.94
CA ARG A 93 -24.84 5.27 2.68
C ARG A 93 -24.71 4.80 4.13
N LEU A 94 -23.68 4.01 4.46
CA LEU A 94 -23.44 3.52 5.83
C LEU A 94 -22.90 4.60 6.78
N LEU A 95 -22.36 5.70 6.25
CA LEU A 95 -21.73 6.74 7.06
C LEU A 95 -22.60 7.97 7.27
N SER A 96 -23.71 8.12 6.54
CA SER A 96 -24.52 9.33 6.62
C SER A 96 -26.00 9.02 6.45
N PRO A 97 -26.84 9.32 7.45
CA PRO A 97 -28.29 9.30 7.31
C PRO A 97 -28.80 10.27 6.24
N LEU A 98 -28.03 11.33 5.94
CA LEU A 98 -28.37 12.35 4.95
C LEU A 98 -27.89 12.01 3.53
N ALA A 99 -26.85 11.18 3.38
CA ALA A 99 -26.40 10.72 2.06
C ALA A 99 -27.41 9.76 1.42
N ALA A 100 -28.20 9.04 2.22
CA ALA A 100 -29.32 8.23 1.75
C ALA A 100 -30.46 9.06 1.12
N ARG A 101 -30.60 10.34 1.53
CA ARG A 101 -31.57 11.30 0.98
C ARG A 101 -31.08 12.06 -0.25
N GLN A 102 -29.81 11.89 -0.61
CA GLN A 102 -29.35 12.34 -1.91
C GLN A 102 -29.82 11.28 -2.90
N ASP A 103 -31.13 11.31 -3.17
CA ASP A 103 -31.74 10.60 -4.28
C ASP A 103 -30.83 10.84 -5.47
N TYR A 104 -30.30 9.73 -5.98
CA TYR A 104 -29.57 9.67 -7.21
C TYR A 104 -30.47 10.26 -8.29
N VAL A 105 -30.37 11.57 -8.53
CA VAL A 105 -30.90 12.17 -9.75
C VAL A 105 -30.07 11.53 -10.84
N ALA A 106 -30.63 10.49 -11.45
CA ALA A 106 -30.04 9.80 -12.58
C ALA A 106 -29.62 10.88 -13.58
N PRO A 107 -28.32 10.95 -13.97
CA PRO A 107 -27.91 11.92 -14.96
C PRO A 107 -28.75 11.71 -16.22
N PRO A 108 -29.17 12.79 -16.91
CA PRO A 108 -29.96 12.67 -18.12
C PRO A 108 -29.23 11.76 -19.12
N SER A 109 -29.97 10.74 -19.57
CA SER A 109 -29.59 9.55 -20.33
C SER A 109 -28.85 9.78 -21.67
N SER A 110 -27.73 10.51 -21.70
CA SER A 110 -27.02 10.79 -22.95
C SER A 110 -25.49 10.86 -22.87
N ALA A 111 -24.87 10.46 -21.75
CA ALA A 111 -23.44 10.19 -21.71
C ALA A 111 -23.18 8.86 -21.00
N PRO A 112 -22.38 7.94 -21.57
CA PRO A 112 -21.92 6.75 -20.87
C PRO A 112 -20.95 7.17 -19.76
N SER A 113 -21.50 7.71 -18.67
CA SER A 113 -20.77 7.90 -17.44
C SER A 113 -20.56 6.51 -16.84
N THR A 114 -19.50 5.85 -17.29
CA THR A 114 -19.02 4.55 -16.81
C THR A 114 -19.12 4.49 -15.29
N GLU A 115 -19.61 3.37 -14.75
CA GLU A 115 -19.68 3.02 -13.32
C GLU A 115 -18.42 3.43 -12.54
N HIS A 116 -17.26 3.35 -13.20
CA HIS A 116 -15.96 3.81 -12.69
C HIS A 116 -15.93 5.30 -12.30
N ALA A 117 -16.51 6.19 -13.11
CA ALA A 117 -16.55 7.63 -12.80
C ALA A 117 -17.38 7.90 -11.54
N LEU A 118 -18.45 7.13 -11.35
CA LEU A 118 -19.30 7.19 -10.16
C LEU A 118 -18.54 6.70 -8.92
N ALA A 119 -17.83 5.58 -9.06
CA ALA A 119 -17.00 5.03 -7.99
C ALA A 119 -15.94 6.05 -7.54
N LEU A 120 -15.28 6.74 -8.47
CA LEU A 120 -14.28 7.77 -8.15
C LEU A 120 -14.90 8.98 -7.43
N LYS A 121 -16.14 9.33 -7.77
CA LYS A 121 -16.89 10.39 -7.07
C LYS A 121 -17.25 9.98 -5.65
N HIS A 122 -17.67 8.72 -5.45
CA HIS A 122 -18.03 8.18 -4.14
C HIS A 122 -16.83 7.96 -3.23
N PHE A 123 -15.68 7.60 -3.79
CA PHE A 123 -14.47 7.25 -3.07
C PHE A 123 -13.29 8.15 -3.47
N PRO A 124 -13.31 9.44 -3.10
CA PRO A 124 -12.24 10.38 -3.47
C PRO A 124 -10.90 10.11 -2.77
N SER A 125 -10.90 9.31 -1.70
CA SER A 125 -9.69 8.97 -0.94
C SER A 125 -9.78 7.58 -0.32
N PHE A 126 -8.63 7.04 0.12
CA PHE A 126 -8.55 5.75 0.81
C PHE A 126 -9.46 5.69 2.04
N HIS A 127 -9.48 6.74 2.87
CA HIS A 127 -10.35 6.79 4.04
C HIS A 127 -11.84 6.85 3.70
N ALA A 128 -12.22 7.49 2.58
CA ALA A 128 -13.61 7.54 2.12
C ALA A 128 -14.13 6.16 1.72
N LEU A 129 -13.25 5.25 1.28
CA LEU A 129 -13.57 3.85 1.00
C LEU A 129 -13.47 2.96 2.24
N LEU A 130 -12.41 3.13 3.04
CA LEU A 130 -12.13 2.25 4.18
C LEU A 130 -13.18 2.35 5.28
N ARG A 131 -13.61 3.57 5.65
CA ARG A 131 -14.59 3.76 6.73
C ARG A 131 -15.93 3.05 6.49
N PRO A 132 -16.61 3.23 5.34
CA PRO A 132 -17.86 2.50 5.11
C PRO A 132 -17.63 0.99 4.93
N LEU A 133 -16.48 0.57 4.38
CA LEU A 133 -16.13 -0.84 4.25
C LEU A 133 -16.01 -1.52 5.63
N LEU A 134 -15.30 -0.90 6.58
CA LEU A 134 -15.23 -1.40 7.95
C LEU A 134 -16.63 -1.51 8.56
N LYS A 135 -17.48 -0.50 8.36
CA LYS A 135 -18.85 -0.53 8.88
C LYS A 135 -19.71 -1.63 8.26
N TYR A 136 -19.55 -1.88 6.97
CA TYR A 136 -20.18 -3.00 6.26
C TYR A 136 -19.81 -4.34 6.90
N PHE A 137 -18.53 -4.55 7.19
CA PHE A 137 -18.06 -5.77 7.82
C PHE A 137 -18.42 -5.89 9.30
N GLU A 138 -18.57 -4.79 10.04
CA GLU A 138 -19.13 -4.81 11.40
C GLU A 138 -20.55 -5.39 11.40
N VAL A 139 -21.40 -4.96 10.44
CA VAL A 139 -22.76 -5.49 10.30
C VAL A 139 -22.74 -6.98 9.94
N LEU A 140 -21.89 -7.39 9.00
CA LEU A 140 -21.72 -8.81 8.64
C LEU A 140 -21.21 -9.65 9.81
N GLY A 141 -20.23 -9.16 10.57
CA GLY A 141 -19.68 -9.85 11.73
C GLY A 141 -20.72 -10.03 12.85
N ALA A 142 -21.52 -9.00 13.12
CA ALA A 142 -22.62 -9.08 14.07
C ALA A 142 -23.72 -10.07 13.61
N PHE A 143 -24.05 -10.09 12.32
CA PHE A 143 -24.96 -11.08 11.76
C PHE A 143 -24.40 -12.51 11.90
N ALA A 144 -23.13 -12.73 11.56
CA ALA A 144 -22.48 -14.03 11.72
C ALA A 144 -22.44 -14.47 13.19
N ALA A 145 -22.21 -13.55 14.13
CA ALA A 145 -22.24 -13.85 15.56
C ALA A 145 -23.63 -14.34 16.01
N SER A 146 -24.70 -13.81 15.43
CA SER A 146 -26.08 -14.25 15.72
C SER A 146 -26.39 -15.67 15.23
N SER A 147 -25.59 -16.21 14.29
CA SER A 147 -25.78 -17.57 13.77
C SER A 147 -25.33 -18.68 14.74
N GLY A 148 -24.62 -18.32 15.82
CA GLY A 148 -24.03 -19.28 16.76
C GLY A 148 -22.82 -20.05 16.19
N LYS A 149 -22.30 -19.63 15.02
CA LYS A 149 -21.14 -20.25 14.37
C LYS A 149 -19.90 -19.37 14.56
N PRO A 150 -19.07 -19.59 15.59
CA PRO A 150 -17.91 -18.74 15.87
C PRO A 150 -16.89 -18.75 14.72
N TRP A 151 -16.83 -19.83 13.95
CA TRP A 151 -15.99 -19.93 12.76
C TRP A 151 -16.33 -18.87 11.69
N GLU A 152 -17.61 -18.55 11.48
CA GLU A 152 -18.02 -17.55 10.49
C GLU A 152 -17.54 -16.15 10.87
N VAL A 153 -17.66 -15.81 12.16
CA VAL A 153 -17.15 -14.55 12.70
C VAL A 153 -15.65 -14.46 12.48
N PHE A 154 -14.91 -15.51 12.84
CA PHE A 154 -13.47 -15.57 12.62
C PHE A 154 -13.10 -15.43 11.12
N ALA A 155 -13.78 -16.16 10.24
CA ALA A 155 -13.53 -16.12 8.81
C ALA A 155 -13.76 -14.72 8.23
N ILE A 156 -14.84 -14.04 8.63
CA ILE A 156 -15.16 -12.68 8.21
C ILE A 156 -14.10 -11.69 8.72
N THR A 157 -13.79 -11.71 10.02
CA THR A 157 -12.82 -10.78 10.62
C THR A 157 -11.42 -10.96 10.03
N ARG A 158 -10.97 -12.20 9.87
CA ARG A 158 -9.68 -12.49 9.25
C ARG A 158 -9.65 -12.01 7.80
N SER A 159 -10.69 -12.33 7.01
CA SER A 159 -10.71 -11.97 5.60
C SER A 159 -10.80 -10.45 5.38
N LEU A 160 -11.48 -9.72 6.27
CA LEU A 160 -11.44 -8.26 6.28
C LEU A 160 -10.01 -7.75 6.54
N SER A 161 -9.33 -8.27 7.56
CA SER A 161 -7.98 -7.84 7.91
C SER A 161 -6.99 -8.05 6.75
N ASP A 162 -7.06 -9.21 6.12
CA ASP A 162 -6.24 -9.55 4.95
C ASP A 162 -6.56 -8.61 3.78
N TYR A 163 -7.85 -8.34 3.53
CA TYR A 163 -8.28 -7.44 2.46
C TYR A 163 -7.89 -5.98 2.68
N VAL A 164 -8.00 -5.46 3.92
CA VAL A 164 -7.60 -4.09 4.26
C VAL A 164 -6.08 -3.92 4.11
N SER A 165 -5.30 -4.91 4.54
CA SER A 165 -3.85 -4.94 4.34
C SER A 165 -3.53 -4.86 2.84
N HIS A 166 -4.17 -5.71 2.03
CA HIS A 166 -4.02 -5.71 0.57
C HIS A 166 -4.41 -4.36 -0.07
N LEU A 167 -5.56 -3.78 0.28
CA LEU A 167 -5.97 -2.47 -0.23
C LEU A 167 -4.98 -1.36 0.15
N THR A 168 -4.38 -1.45 1.34
CA THR A 168 -3.37 -0.49 1.80
C THR A 168 -2.11 -0.58 0.94
N GLU A 169 -1.63 -1.80 0.66
CA GLU A 169 -0.49 -2.03 -0.22
C GLU A 169 -0.77 -1.50 -1.64
N LEU A 170 -1.95 -1.79 -2.19
CA LEU A 170 -2.34 -1.28 -3.51
C LEU A 170 -2.39 0.25 -3.54
N HIS A 171 -2.97 0.87 -2.51
CA HIS A 171 -3.03 2.33 -2.40
C HIS A 171 -1.65 2.98 -2.39
N GLN A 172 -0.66 2.35 -1.76
CA GLN A 172 0.71 2.85 -1.68
C GLN A 172 1.49 2.71 -3.00
N GLN A 173 1.14 1.75 -3.86
CA GLN A 173 1.91 1.39 -5.05
C GLN A 173 1.27 1.85 -6.36
N TYR A 174 -0.05 2.03 -6.40
CA TYR A 174 -0.81 2.25 -7.63
C TYR A 174 -1.71 3.48 -7.55
N LYS A 175 -2.10 3.99 -8.72
CA LYS A 175 -3.02 5.13 -8.80
C LYS A 175 -4.32 4.81 -8.08
N TRP A 176 -4.76 5.72 -7.21
CA TRP A 176 -5.99 5.56 -6.44
C TRP A 176 -7.20 5.20 -7.30
N SER A 177 -7.30 5.77 -8.51
CA SER A 177 -8.39 5.47 -9.41
C SER A 177 -8.48 4.00 -9.82
N ALA A 178 -7.33 3.35 -10.03
CA ALA A 178 -7.28 1.93 -10.36
C ALA A 178 -7.65 1.06 -9.14
N VAL A 179 -7.24 1.47 -7.94
CA VAL A 179 -7.58 0.79 -6.68
C VAL A 179 -9.08 0.84 -6.41
N VAL A 180 -9.74 1.97 -6.64
CA VAL A 180 -11.20 2.11 -6.50
C VAL A 180 -11.95 1.20 -7.48
N ILE A 181 -11.54 1.19 -8.76
CA ILE A 181 -12.16 0.32 -9.76
C ILE A 181 -11.96 -1.15 -9.39
N TYR A 182 -10.75 -1.53 -8.97
CA TYR A 182 -10.46 -2.87 -8.46
C TYR A 182 -11.37 -3.22 -7.29
N HIS A 183 -11.54 -2.33 -6.31
CA HIS A 183 -12.41 -2.59 -5.16
C HIS A 183 -13.87 -2.85 -5.57
N VAL A 184 -14.42 -2.03 -6.47
CA VAL A 184 -15.81 -2.17 -6.94
C VAL A 184 -16.01 -3.53 -7.63
N GLU A 185 -15.15 -3.87 -8.59
CA GLU A 185 -15.20 -5.14 -9.31
C GLU A 185 -14.99 -6.33 -8.37
N PHE A 186 -14.00 -6.25 -7.49
CA PHE A 186 -13.69 -7.30 -6.51
C PHE A 186 -14.87 -7.53 -5.58
N HIS A 187 -15.44 -6.48 -4.98
CA HIS A 187 -16.57 -6.59 -4.08
C HIS A 187 -17.79 -7.20 -4.79
N THR A 188 -18.08 -6.78 -6.03
CA THR A 188 -19.18 -7.36 -6.82
C THR A 188 -19.02 -8.87 -6.99
N VAL A 189 -17.81 -9.37 -7.29
CA VAL A 189 -17.54 -10.82 -7.34
C VAL A 189 -17.74 -11.46 -5.97
N ARG A 190 -17.22 -10.86 -4.90
CA ARG A 190 -17.33 -11.39 -3.53
C ARG A 190 -18.76 -11.46 -3.00
N LEU A 191 -19.67 -10.60 -3.47
CA LEU A 191 -21.10 -10.71 -3.12
C LEU A 191 -21.68 -12.07 -3.53
N TRP A 192 -21.27 -12.61 -4.69
CA TRP A 192 -21.70 -13.94 -5.13
C TRP A 192 -21.13 -15.06 -4.26
N ASP A 193 -19.85 -14.96 -3.90
CA ASP A 193 -19.21 -15.93 -2.99
C ASP A 193 -19.92 -15.94 -1.62
N MET A 194 -20.26 -14.77 -1.09
CA MET A 194 -20.97 -14.65 0.19
C MET A 194 -22.41 -15.17 0.13
N LYS A 195 -23.12 -15.02 -1.00
CA LYS A 195 -24.43 -15.68 -1.20
C LYS A 195 -24.33 -17.20 -1.12
N ALA A 196 -23.19 -17.77 -1.49
CA ALA A 196 -22.90 -19.20 -1.33
C ALA A 196 -22.37 -19.55 0.08
N GLY A 197 -22.30 -18.59 1.00
CA GLY A 197 -21.77 -18.77 2.36
C GLY A 197 -20.24 -18.80 2.43
N ASN A 198 -19.52 -18.40 1.38
CA ASN A 198 -18.07 -18.38 1.37
C ASN A 198 -17.50 -16.97 1.58
N TYR A 199 -17.03 -16.69 2.80
CA TYR A 199 -16.40 -15.41 3.14
C TYR A 199 -14.90 -15.37 2.88
N SER A 200 -14.25 -16.54 2.68
CA SER A 200 -12.79 -16.64 2.55
C SER A 200 -12.22 -15.98 1.29
N GLY A 201 -13.07 -15.72 0.28
CA GLY A 201 -12.68 -15.05 -0.96
C GLY A 201 -12.15 -13.63 -0.74
N TRP A 202 -12.53 -12.97 0.35
CA TRP A 202 -12.04 -11.63 0.69
C TRP A 202 -10.57 -11.61 1.08
N ALA A 203 -10.06 -12.70 1.66
CA ALA A 203 -8.66 -12.81 2.08
C ALA A 203 -7.67 -12.95 0.91
N ARG A 204 -8.18 -13.25 -0.30
CA ARG A 204 -7.35 -13.61 -1.45
C ARG A 204 -7.44 -12.52 -2.53
N PRO A 205 -6.31 -11.91 -2.91
CA PRO A 205 -6.27 -11.02 -4.06
C PRO A 205 -6.77 -11.71 -5.34
N ASP A 206 -7.53 -10.99 -6.16
CA ASP A 206 -7.91 -11.49 -7.48
C ASP A 206 -6.87 -11.06 -8.51
N HIS A 207 -5.95 -11.98 -8.85
CA HIS A 207 -4.85 -11.70 -9.77
C HIS A 207 -5.32 -11.38 -11.21
N ASN A 208 -6.49 -11.87 -11.62
CA ASN A 208 -7.05 -11.52 -12.93
C ASN A 208 -7.54 -10.07 -12.94
N LEU A 209 -8.20 -9.63 -11.86
CA LEU A 209 -8.59 -8.23 -11.71
C LEU A 209 -7.37 -7.31 -11.57
N LEU A 210 -6.36 -7.71 -10.78
CA LEU A 210 -5.13 -6.94 -10.60
C LEU A 210 -4.37 -6.72 -11.92
N SER A 211 -4.18 -7.78 -12.70
CA SER A 211 -3.48 -7.69 -13.99
C SER A 211 -4.22 -6.82 -15.00
N ARG A 212 -5.55 -6.91 -15.02
CA ARG A 212 -6.40 -6.14 -15.94
C ARG A 212 -6.52 -4.66 -15.56
N ILE A 213 -6.61 -4.34 -14.28
CA ILE A 213 -6.99 -3.00 -13.80
C ILE A 213 -5.82 -2.25 -13.17
N VAL A 214 -5.04 -2.92 -12.31
CA VAL A 214 -4.12 -2.24 -11.38
C VAL A 214 -2.70 -2.15 -11.93
N TYR A 215 -2.14 -3.24 -12.44
CA TYR A 215 -0.72 -3.31 -12.83
C TYR A 215 -0.35 -2.39 -14.01
N MET A 216 -1.33 -1.92 -14.79
CA MET A 216 -1.11 -0.93 -15.86
C MET A 216 -1.01 0.51 -15.36
N HIS A 217 -1.17 0.74 -14.06
CA HIS A 217 -1.28 2.06 -13.44
C HIS A 217 -0.41 2.25 -12.19
N PRO A 218 0.91 1.98 -12.25
CA PRO A 218 1.80 2.22 -11.13
C PRO A 218 1.88 3.71 -10.78
N LEU A 219 2.13 4.01 -9.50
CA LEU A 219 2.54 5.35 -9.10
C LEU A 219 3.93 5.66 -9.65
N PRO A 220 4.23 6.93 -10.01
CA PRO A 220 5.59 7.32 -10.31
C PRO A 220 6.48 7.05 -9.10
N LEU A 221 7.56 6.29 -9.29
CA LEU A 221 8.56 6.11 -8.23
C LEU A 221 9.10 7.48 -7.79
N PRO A 222 9.28 7.71 -6.48
CA PRO A 222 9.96 8.92 -6.02
C PRO A 222 11.38 8.91 -6.59
N SER A 223 11.65 9.84 -7.50
CA SER A 223 12.98 10.02 -8.08
C SER A 223 13.97 10.36 -6.97
N SER A 224 14.79 9.40 -6.58
CA SER A 224 15.91 9.60 -5.66
C SER A 224 17.04 10.33 -6.38
N ASN A 225 16.83 11.61 -6.70
CA ASN A 225 17.92 12.51 -7.05
C ASN A 225 18.24 13.38 -5.83
N PRO A 226 19.32 13.08 -5.08
CA PRO A 226 19.76 13.93 -3.98
C PRO A 226 20.58 15.07 -4.56
N HIS A 227 19.95 16.02 -5.26
CA HIS A 227 20.44 17.38 -5.49
C HIS A 227 19.48 18.10 -6.44
N SER A 228 18.53 18.86 -5.89
CA SER A 228 18.21 20.22 -6.37
C SER A 228 17.02 20.78 -5.60
N THR A 229 17.34 21.75 -4.76
CA THR A 229 16.43 22.80 -4.35
C THR A 229 15.87 23.52 -5.57
N ALA A 230 14.55 23.49 -5.77
CA ALA A 230 13.70 24.66 -6.07
C ALA A 230 12.42 24.30 -6.85
N LYS A 231 11.30 24.55 -6.18
CA LYS A 231 10.07 25.20 -6.65
C LYS A 231 9.63 25.10 -8.14
N VAL A 232 8.43 24.52 -8.27
CA VAL A 232 7.23 25.08 -8.93
C VAL A 232 7.00 24.79 -10.43
N SER A 233 5.81 24.22 -10.66
CA SER A 233 4.91 24.29 -11.83
C SER A 233 5.19 23.44 -13.08
N SER A 234 4.32 22.44 -13.23
CA SER A 234 3.53 22.08 -14.42
C SER A 234 4.20 22.24 -15.78
N ALA A 235 4.61 21.12 -16.40
CA ALA A 235 4.76 21.05 -17.85
C ALA A 235 4.34 19.68 -18.40
N LYS A 236 3.39 19.74 -19.35
CA LYS A 236 2.91 18.66 -20.20
C LYS A 236 4.06 17.84 -20.80
N THR A 237 4.00 16.53 -20.60
CA THR A 237 4.87 15.51 -21.20
C THR A 237 4.83 15.62 -22.73
N LYS A 238 5.92 16.10 -23.34
CA LYS A 238 6.16 16.00 -24.79
C LYS A 238 7.11 14.82 -25.05
N LYS A 239 6.74 13.99 -26.03
CA LYS A 239 7.52 12.89 -26.62
C LYS A 239 9.02 13.20 -26.65
N VAL A 240 9.81 12.37 -25.98
CA VAL A 240 11.26 12.35 -26.11
C VAL A 240 11.58 11.92 -27.55
N SER A 241 12.25 12.81 -28.29
CA SER A 241 12.77 12.53 -29.63
C SER A 241 14.13 11.85 -29.49
N SER A 242 14.34 10.76 -30.24
CA SER A 242 15.50 9.85 -30.17
C SER A 242 16.76 10.39 -30.85
N LEU A 243 16.95 11.71 -30.91
CA LEU A 243 18.10 12.32 -31.59
C LEU A 243 19.24 12.66 -30.60
N PRO A 244 20.52 12.52 -31.00
CA PRO A 244 21.67 13.01 -30.24
C PRO A 244 21.50 14.48 -29.83
N VAL A 245 22.00 14.86 -28.66
CA VAL A 245 21.80 16.19 -28.06
C VAL A 245 22.29 17.32 -28.99
N GLU A 246 23.34 17.05 -29.74
CA GLU A 246 23.97 17.94 -30.71
C GLU A 246 23.11 18.22 -31.94
N GLN A 247 22.12 17.36 -32.20
CA GLN A 247 21.15 17.54 -33.30
C GLN A 247 19.84 18.16 -32.82
N GLN A 248 19.59 18.16 -31.50
CA GLN A 248 18.39 18.74 -30.92
C GLN A 248 18.44 20.28 -30.98
N VAL A 249 17.28 20.88 -31.21
CA VAL A 249 17.11 22.34 -31.21
C VAL A 249 17.12 22.86 -29.77
N CYS A 250 17.82 23.97 -29.54
CA CYS A 250 17.81 24.70 -28.28
C CYS A 250 16.50 25.49 -28.12
N TYR A 251 15.64 25.05 -27.20
CA TYR A 251 14.38 25.75 -26.93
C TYR A 251 14.58 27.08 -26.22
N ASP A 252 15.56 27.17 -25.32
CA ASP A 252 15.85 28.40 -24.58
C ASP A 252 16.36 29.50 -25.50
N TRP A 253 17.13 29.16 -26.53
CA TRP A 253 17.54 30.12 -27.55
C TRP A 253 16.35 30.59 -28.40
N ASN A 254 15.45 29.68 -28.79
CA ASN A 254 14.22 30.03 -29.51
C ASN A 254 13.28 30.94 -28.69
N ASN A 255 13.40 30.94 -27.37
CA ASN A 255 12.68 31.81 -26.44
C ASN A 255 13.48 33.07 -26.03
N GLY A 256 14.69 33.29 -26.57
CA GLY A 256 15.54 34.45 -26.25
C GLY A 256 16.26 34.38 -24.90
N ILE A 257 16.22 33.24 -24.22
CA ILE A 257 16.83 33.01 -22.89
C ILE A 257 18.31 32.62 -23.03
N CYS A 258 18.63 31.71 -23.96
CA CYS A 258 20.00 31.31 -24.23
C CYS A 258 20.66 32.31 -25.20
N LYS A 259 21.73 32.99 -24.76
CA LYS A 259 22.44 34.02 -25.55
C LYS A 259 23.87 33.62 -25.95
N SER A 260 24.39 32.53 -25.41
CA SER A 260 25.76 32.06 -25.65
C SER A 260 25.89 31.22 -26.92
N SER A 261 26.92 31.48 -27.73
CA SER A 261 27.29 30.67 -28.90
C SER A 261 28.75 30.25 -28.75
N PRO A 262 29.08 28.95 -28.57
CA PRO A 262 28.18 27.79 -28.66
C PRO A 262 27.24 27.62 -27.45
N CYS A 263 26.14 26.90 -27.65
CA CYS A 263 25.15 26.59 -26.62
C CYS A 263 25.79 25.79 -25.45
N PRO A 264 25.59 26.18 -24.18
CA PRO A 264 26.10 25.44 -23.02
C PRO A 264 25.60 23.99 -22.97
N SER A 265 24.38 23.77 -23.46
CA SER A 265 23.75 22.44 -23.55
C SER A 265 24.11 21.68 -24.82
N LYS A 266 25.07 22.19 -25.62
CA LYS A 266 25.52 21.64 -26.91
C LYS A 266 24.40 21.44 -27.96
N ARG A 267 23.26 22.13 -27.82
CA ARG A 267 22.13 22.07 -28.75
C ARG A 267 22.27 23.09 -29.88
N ARG A 268 21.60 22.85 -31.02
CA ARG A 268 21.64 23.75 -32.18
C ARG A 268 20.78 24.99 -31.96
N HIS A 269 21.34 26.15 -32.28
CA HIS A 269 20.66 27.44 -32.31
C HIS A 269 20.03 27.67 -33.69
N VAL A 270 18.93 26.97 -33.96
CA VAL A 270 18.16 27.09 -35.21
C VAL A 270 16.67 27.28 -34.90
N CYS A 271 15.97 28.00 -35.78
CA CYS A 271 14.55 28.28 -35.61
C CYS A 271 13.75 26.98 -35.59
N ARG A 272 12.91 26.76 -34.58
CA ARG A 272 12.08 25.55 -34.52
C ARG A 272 11.08 25.46 -35.68
N SER A 273 10.61 26.59 -36.20
CA SER A 273 9.54 26.63 -37.20
C SER A 273 10.05 26.47 -38.63
N CYS A 274 11.27 26.93 -38.93
CA CYS A 274 11.78 26.98 -40.30
C CYS A 274 13.26 26.61 -40.44
N GLU A 275 13.91 26.21 -39.35
CA GLU A 275 15.32 25.81 -39.26
C GLU A 275 16.35 26.90 -39.65
N GLY A 276 15.94 28.17 -39.77
CA GLY A 276 16.85 29.29 -40.07
C GLY A 276 17.59 29.84 -38.85
N ASP A 277 18.59 30.70 -39.11
CA ASP A 277 19.48 31.32 -38.10
C ASP A 277 18.84 32.51 -37.35
N HIS A 278 17.62 32.31 -36.84
CA HIS A 278 16.92 33.29 -36.01
C HIS A 278 16.08 32.57 -34.93
N ALA A 279 15.85 33.23 -33.79
CA ALA A 279 14.98 32.68 -32.76
C ALA A 279 13.53 32.59 -33.27
N SER A 280 12.75 31.61 -32.77
CA SER A 280 11.34 31.45 -33.17
C SER A 280 10.47 32.70 -32.96
N THR A 281 10.86 33.59 -32.03
CA THR A 281 10.20 34.88 -31.78
C THR A 281 10.37 35.87 -32.94
N ALA A 282 11.43 35.74 -33.74
CA ALA A 282 11.73 36.57 -34.90
C ALA A 282 11.49 35.84 -36.23
N CYS A 283 10.67 34.77 -36.23
CA CYS A 283 10.47 33.94 -37.40
C CYS A 283 9.49 34.56 -38.40
N PRO A 284 9.90 34.86 -39.65
CA PRO A 284 9.02 35.46 -40.66
C PRO A 284 7.98 34.48 -41.22
N LYS A 285 8.09 33.18 -40.93
CA LYS A 285 7.08 32.16 -41.32
C LYS A 285 5.99 31.94 -40.25
N LYS A 286 6.04 32.68 -39.14
CA LYS A 286 5.08 32.54 -38.02
C LYS A 286 3.99 33.63 -38.01
N THR A 287 4.06 34.58 -38.95
CA THR A 287 3.00 35.55 -39.26
C THR A 287 1.95 34.96 -40.17
#